data_AF-A0AAE3AMR9-F1
#
_entry.id   AF-A0AAE3AMR9-F1
#
_cell.length_a   1.000
_cell.length_b   1.000
_cell.length_c   1.000
_cell.angle_alpha   90.00
_cell.angle_beta   90.00
_cell.angle_gamma   90.00
#
_symmetry.space_group_name_H-M   'P 1'
#
loop_
_entity.id
_entity.type
_entity.pdbx_description
1 polymer ?
#
loop_
_entity_poly.entity_id
_entity_poly.type
_entity_poly.pdbx_seq_one_letter_code
_entity_poly.pdbx_strand_id
1 'polypeptide(L)'
;MPNNIDTPVVPEYITVHLGLPDQPAENVRVPFVAYIKNVASSEIYPNWPESAIHANILAQISYAMNRIYTEYYRSRGYDFDITSTTQYDQKFILNRDIFENISQIVDHIFNDYVVKQGTVQPYFTQYCNGTTSTCPGLSQWGTVGLARQGLVPYEILQRFYGDDINIVFNAPVGNNEESYPGVALRLGSIVESVRVLQRELNRIGDNYPAIPRIPQISVYYDLPTENAVRAFQKIFNLTPDGVVGKATWYKIKLIYSGIKQLNELMSEGITPEDAERFYPPELKEGDSGKAVEQMQNLLTIIAYFDNSIPLPAMNGVFDARTKNSLMAFQTQYGLEPTGVLNRQSANMLLSVYRDTRAMATENGKSVSRLIYPGRAILRGRTGADVEDLQSLINRAAAQNAFIPQVAEDGIFGEATENAVKAVQAHEGLDVNGIVGPLTWQALLRLSGLSP
;
A
#
# COMPACT_ATOMS: atom_id res chain seq x y z
N MET A 1 12.19 6.05 19.18
CA MET A 1 11.05 6.96 18.92
C MET A 1 10.10 6.19 18.04
N PRO A 2 8.78 6.17 18.29
CA PRO A 2 7.88 5.47 17.38
C PRO A 2 7.93 6.20 16.04
N ASN A 3 8.48 5.52 15.04
CA ASN A 3 8.67 6.02 13.69
C ASN A 3 7.31 6.25 13.03
N ASN A 4 7.17 7.42 12.39
CA ASN A 4 6.16 7.82 11.41
C ASN A 4 4.87 7.00 11.36
N ILE A 5 3.81 7.57 11.92
CA ILE A 5 2.47 7.39 11.35
C ILE A 5 2.62 7.69 9.86
N ASP A 6 2.19 6.78 8.99
CA ASP A 6 2.13 6.94 7.54
C ASP A 6 1.37 8.24 7.22
N THR A 7 2.10 9.34 7.18
CA THR A 7 1.55 10.65 6.88
C THR A 7 1.31 10.64 5.38
N PRO A 8 0.07 10.85 4.91
CA PRO A 8 -0.22 10.99 3.49
C PRO A 8 0.82 11.85 2.79
N VAL A 9 1.30 11.36 1.66
CA VAL A 9 2.25 12.06 0.79
C VAL A 9 1.46 12.98 -0.14
N VAL A 10 1.94 14.21 -0.30
CA VAL A 10 1.40 15.14 -1.30
C VAL A 10 1.92 14.71 -2.68
N PRO A 11 1.03 14.47 -3.65
CA PRO A 11 1.44 13.98 -4.96
C PRO A 11 2.28 15.01 -5.70
N GLU A 12 3.31 14.56 -6.41
CA GLU A 12 4.03 15.43 -7.37
C GLU A 12 3.13 15.87 -8.53
N TYR A 13 2.25 14.97 -8.99
CA TYR A 13 1.37 15.17 -10.15
C TYR A 13 -0.06 14.71 -9.87
N ILE A 14 -1.01 15.35 -10.52
CA ILE A 14 -2.42 14.97 -10.55
C ILE A 14 -2.90 14.85 -12.00
N THR A 15 -3.74 13.85 -12.27
CA THR A 15 -4.35 13.61 -13.58
C THR A 15 -5.79 14.12 -13.58
N VAL A 16 -6.04 15.19 -14.32
CA VAL A 16 -7.33 15.86 -14.39
C VAL A 16 -8.07 15.43 -15.66
N HIS A 17 -9.29 14.93 -15.52
CA HIS A 17 -10.18 14.65 -16.63
C HIS A 17 -10.98 15.91 -17.00
N LEU A 18 -10.90 16.34 -18.27
CA LEU A 18 -11.47 17.62 -18.72
C LEU A 18 -13.00 17.59 -18.97
N GLY A 19 -13.65 16.45 -18.73
CA GLY A 19 -15.09 16.24 -18.94
C GLY A 19 -15.83 15.78 -17.68
N LEU A 20 -17.08 15.33 -17.84
CA LEU A 20 -17.76 14.54 -16.82
C LEU A 20 -17.16 13.12 -16.79
N PRO A 21 -17.25 12.37 -15.68
CA PRO A 21 -16.55 11.09 -15.54
C PRO A 21 -16.77 10.09 -16.70
N ASP A 22 -18.01 9.93 -17.16
CA ASP A 22 -18.38 8.99 -18.24
C ASP A 22 -18.29 9.60 -19.65
N GLN A 23 -17.83 10.85 -19.78
CA GLN A 23 -17.74 11.52 -21.07
C GLN A 23 -16.36 11.35 -21.70
N PRO A 24 -16.27 11.20 -23.04
CA PRO A 24 -14.98 11.24 -23.71
C PRO A 24 -14.38 12.65 -23.61
N ALA A 25 -13.31 12.78 -22.84
CA ALA A 25 -12.49 13.99 -22.72
C ALA A 25 -11.03 13.63 -22.43
N GLU A 26 -10.15 14.61 -22.63
CA GLU A 26 -8.71 14.44 -22.38
C GLU A 26 -8.41 14.30 -20.88
N ASN A 27 -7.46 13.41 -20.56
CA ASN A 27 -6.83 13.33 -19.25
C ASN A 27 -5.50 14.07 -19.29
N VAL A 28 -5.38 15.17 -18.54
CA VAL A 28 -4.17 16.00 -18.50
C VAL A 28 -3.44 15.78 -17.18
N ARG A 29 -2.17 15.39 -17.24
CA ARG A 29 -1.31 15.22 -16.07
C ARG A 29 -0.51 16.51 -15.82
N VAL A 30 -0.71 17.13 -14.66
CA VAL A 30 -0.06 18.41 -14.30
C VAL A 30 0.59 18.32 -12.91
N PRO A 31 1.62 19.16 -12.62
CA PRO A 31 2.13 19.27 -11.26
C PRO A 31 1.03 19.64 -10.27
N PHE A 32 0.99 19.00 -9.10
CA PHE A 32 -0.08 19.22 -8.12
C PHE A 32 -0.18 20.70 -7.68
N VAL A 33 0.97 21.36 -7.48
CA VAL A 33 1.05 22.79 -7.19
C VAL A 33 0.37 23.63 -8.28
N ALA A 34 0.63 23.31 -9.56
CA ALA A 34 0.05 24.03 -10.69
C ALA A 34 -1.47 23.82 -10.77
N TYR A 35 -1.94 22.61 -10.44
CA TYR A 35 -3.36 22.31 -10.32
C TYR A 35 -4.04 23.18 -9.25
N ILE A 36 -3.47 23.28 -8.05
CA ILE A 36 -4.06 24.08 -6.98
C ILE A 36 -4.06 25.58 -7.32
N LYS A 37 -2.98 26.11 -7.92
CA LYS A 37 -2.96 27.50 -8.42
C LYS A 37 -4.09 27.77 -9.42
N ASN A 38 -4.34 26.81 -10.30
CA ASN A 38 -5.39 26.88 -11.32
C ASN A 38 -6.78 26.89 -10.68
N VAL A 39 -7.05 25.93 -9.77
CA VAL A 39 -8.33 25.80 -9.07
C VAL A 39 -8.61 27.03 -8.23
N ALA A 40 -7.66 27.46 -7.41
CA ALA A 40 -7.79 28.66 -6.59
C ALA A 40 -8.10 29.88 -7.46
N SER A 41 -7.35 30.10 -8.53
CA SER A 41 -7.61 31.23 -9.44
C SER A 41 -8.97 31.13 -10.16
N SER A 42 -9.56 29.93 -10.26
CA SER A 42 -10.83 29.65 -10.95
C SER A 42 -12.07 29.77 -10.08
N GLU A 43 -11.91 29.66 -8.78
CA GLU A 43 -13.05 29.60 -7.86
C GLU A 43 -13.10 30.75 -6.87
N ILE A 44 -11.96 31.38 -6.57
CA ILE A 44 -11.88 32.49 -5.62
C ILE A 44 -11.29 33.75 -6.25
N TYR A 45 -11.53 34.89 -5.61
CA TYR A 45 -11.14 36.20 -6.15
C TYR A 45 -9.86 36.71 -5.47
N PRO A 46 -8.90 37.27 -6.24
CA PRO A 46 -7.62 37.71 -5.70
C PRO A 46 -7.72 38.94 -4.79
N ASN A 47 -8.84 39.67 -4.81
CA ASN A 47 -9.05 40.85 -3.95
C ASN A 47 -9.71 40.53 -2.60
N TRP A 48 -9.93 39.24 -2.30
CA TRP A 48 -10.44 38.83 -1.00
C TRP A 48 -9.38 39.02 0.11
N PRO A 49 -9.80 39.14 1.38
CA PRO A 49 -8.87 39.15 2.50
C PRO A 49 -7.95 37.91 2.46
N GLU A 50 -6.68 38.09 2.79
CA GLU A 50 -5.68 37.01 2.73
C GLU A 50 -6.09 35.78 3.55
N SER A 51 -6.62 35.95 4.76
CA SER A 51 -7.10 34.83 5.58
C SER A 51 -8.21 34.02 4.91
N ALA A 52 -9.08 34.68 4.14
CA ALA A 52 -10.13 34.00 3.38
C ALA A 52 -9.52 33.21 2.21
N ILE A 53 -8.58 33.81 1.46
CA ILE A 53 -7.89 33.12 0.36
C ILE A 53 -7.17 31.87 0.88
N HIS A 54 -6.41 32.00 1.97
CA HIS A 54 -5.67 30.91 2.59
C HIS A 54 -6.61 29.77 3.05
N ALA A 55 -7.71 30.09 3.77
CA ALA A 55 -8.68 29.07 4.19
C ALA A 55 -9.30 28.31 3.01
N ASN A 56 -9.63 29.00 1.92
CA ASN A 56 -10.14 28.35 0.71
C ASN A 56 -9.10 27.43 0.06
N ILE A 57 -7.84 27.88 -0.04
CA ILE A 57 -6.76 27.08 -0.64
C ILE A 57 -6.51 25.80 0.18
N LEU A 58 -6.48 25.87 1.52
CA LEU A 58 -6.35 24.68 2.36
C LEU A 58 -7.50 23.69 2.14
N ALA A 59 -8.74 24.18 2.03
CA ALA A 59 -9.89 23.34 1.71
C ALA A 59 -9.78 22.74 0.29
N GLN A 60 -9.23 23.46 -0.68
CA GLN A 60 -9.02 22.96 -2.05
C GLN A 60 -7.93 21.88 -2.10
N ILE A 61 -6.81 22.07 -1.39
CA ILE A 61 -5.72 21.09 -1.29
C ILE A 61 -6.22 19.81 -0.64
N SER A 62 -6.85 19.92 0.53
CA SER A 62 -7.35 18.77 1.28
C SER A 62 -8.40 17.97 0.50
N TYR A 63 -9.27 18.64 -0.25
CA TYR A 63 -10.24 18.00 -1.16
C TYR A 63 -9.53 17.16 -2.23
N ALA A 64 -8.58 17.76 -2.96
CA ALA A 64 -7.86 17.09 -4.04
C ALA A 64 -7.03 15.92 -3.50
N MET A 65 -6.34 16.12 -2.37
CA MET A 65 -5.61 15.06 -1.69
C MET A 65 -6.52 13.91 -1.26
N ASN A 66 -7.72 14.20 -0.75
CA ASN A 66 -8.68 13.16 -0.39
C ASN A 66 -9.08 12.30 -1.59
N ARG A 67 -9.40 12.91 -2.75
CA ARG A 67 -9.73 12.17 -3.99
C ARG A 67 -8.64 11.20 -4.41
N ILE A 68 -7.39 11.65 -4.31
CA ILE A 68 -6.20 10.90 -4.68
C ILE A 68 -5.95 9.76 -3.68
N TYR A 69 -5.95 10.08 -2.39
CA TYR A 69 -5.68 9.13 -1.30
C TYR A 69 -6.71 7.98 -1.24
N THR A 70 -8.00 8.31 -1.37
CA THR A 70 -9.08 7.33 -1.41
C THR A 70 -9.20 6.63 -2.76
N GLU A 71 -8.40 7.02 -3.76
CA GLU A 71 -8.48 6.56 -5.14
C GLU A 71 -9.94 6.56 -5.63
N TYR A 72 -10.64 7.68 -5.40
CA TYR A 72 -12.07 7.79 -5.63
C TYR A 72 -12.46 7.37 -7.04
N TYR A 73 -11.77 7.89 -8.06
CA TYR A 73 -12.04 7.55 -9.46
C TYR A 73 -11.44 6.21 -9.88
N ARG A 74 -10.20 5.89 -9.49
CA ARG A 74 -9.58 4.59 -9.81
C ARG A 74 -10.35 3.39 -9.26
N SER A 75 -10.88 3.48 -8.05
CA SER A 75 -11.73 2.45 -7.45
C SER A 75 -13.06 2.24 -8.19
N ARG A 76 -13.44 3.19 -9.05
CA ARG A 76 -14.62 3.14 -9.92
C ARG A 76 -14.28 2.76 -11.37
N GLY A 77 -13.03 2.43 -11.66
CA GLY A 77 -12.59 1.97 -12.98
C GLY A 77 -12.06 3.05 -13.90
N TYR A 78 -11.93 4.29 -13.43
CA TYR A 78 -11.34 5.39 -14.18
C TYR A 78 -9.81 5.40 -14.04
N ASP A 79 -9.11 6.03 -14.99
CA ASP A 79 -7.66 6.16 -15.02
C ASP A 79 -7.14 7.55 -14.61
N PHE A 80 -8.04 8.44 -14.16
CA PHE A 80 -7.74 9.79 -13.70
C PHE A 80 -8.00 9.97 -12.19
N ASP A 81 -7.53 11.09 -11.65
CA ASP A 81 -7.60 11.41 -10.21
C ASP A 81 -8.79 12.28 -9.84
N ILE A 82 -9.19 13.19 -10.73
CA ILE A 82 -10.21 14.21 -10.47
C ILE A 82 -10.81 14.74 -11.79
N THR A 83 -12.04 15.26 -11.77
CA THR A 83 -12.63 15.96 -12.92
C THR A 83 -12.43 17.48 -12.83
N SER A 84 -12.54 18.17 -13.96
CA SER A 84 -12.36 19.63 -14.03
C SER A 84 -13.62 20.46 -13.80
N THR A 85 -14.70 19.85 -13.28
CA THR A 85 -16.03 20.47 -13.15
C THR A 85 -16.50 20.55 -11.72
N THR A 86 -17.13 21.67 -11.36
CA THR A 86 -17.76 21.87 -10.04
C THR A 86 -19.02 21.03 -9.81
N GLN A 87 -19.49 20.32 -10.85
CA GLN A 87 -20.57 19.36 -10.70
C GLN A 87 -20.16 18.16 -9.85
N TYR A 88 -18.88 17.77 -9.93
CA TYR A 88 -18.35 16.58 -9.24
C TYR A 88 -17.17 16.92 -8.34
N ASP A 89 -16.30 17.82 -8.78
CA ASP A 89 -15.04 18.18 -8.12
C ASP A 89 -14.80 19.69 -8.14
N GLN A 90 -13.65 20.12 -8.68
CA GLN A 90 -13.16 21.49 -8.61
C GLN A 90 -13.02 22.06 -10.02
N LYS A 91 -13.22 23.38 -10.16
CA LYS A 91 -13.09 24.06 -11.44
C LYS A 91 -11.62 24.12 -11.84
N PHE A 92 -11.25 23.35 -12.84
CA PHE A 92 -9.97 23.44 -13.52
C PHE A 92 -10.18 23.90 -14.96
N ILE A 93 -9.33 24.82 -15.44
CA ILE A 93 -9.37 25.31 -16.82
C ILE A 93 -7.97 25.16 -17.41
N LEU A 94 -7.82 24.31 -18.41
CA LEU A 94 -6.52 24.12 -19.06
C LEU A 94 -5.98 25.45 -19.63
N ASN A 95 -4.71 25.75 -19.38
CA ASN A 95 -4.00 26.94 -19.88
C ASN A 95 -4.58 28.31 -19.45
N ARG A 96 -5.29 28.41 -18.32
CA ARG A 96 -5.73 29.71 -17.80
C ARG A 96 -4.58 30.51 -17.15
N ASP A 97 -4.77 31.83 -17.09
CA ASP A 97 -3.92 32.73 -16.31
C ASP A 97 -4.15 32.58 -14.81
N ILE A 98 -3.08 32.65 -14.01
CA ILE A 98 -3.14 32.56 -12.54
C ILE A 98 -2.89 33.93 -11.91
N PHE A 99 -3.48 34.19 -10.75
CA PHE A 99 -3.26 35.44 -10.02
C PHE A 99 -2.02 35.34 -9.13
N GLU A 100 -1.15 36.35 -9.19
CA GLU A 100 0.14 36.35 -8.50
C GLU A 100 0.01 36.15 -6.98
N ASN A 101 -0.91 36.87 -6.32
CA ASN A 101 -1.10 36.76 -4.88
C ASN A 101 -1.62 35.38 -4.44
N ILE A 102 -2.46 34.75 -5.27
CA ILE A 102 -2.91 33.37 -5.05
C ILE A 102 -1.73 32.41 -5.25
N SER A 103 -0.96 32.59 -6.33
CA SER A 103 0.21 31.76 -6.62
C SER A 103 1.19 31.72 -5.46
N GLN A 104 1.52 32.88 -4.89
CA GLN A 104 2.43 33.01 -3.75
C GLN A 104 1.91 32.25 -2.52
N ILE A 105 0.63 32.37 -2.19
CA ILE A 105 0.04 31.62 -1.07
C ILE A 105 0.12 30.12 -1.33
N VAL A 106 -0.26 29.65 -2.53
CA VAL A 106 -0.19 28.22 -2.88
C VAL A 106 1.25 27.71 -2.76
N ASP A 107 2.25 28.44 -3.24
CA ASP A 107 3.65 28.03 -3.14
C ASP A 107 4.12 27.80 -1.70
N HIS A 108 3.51 28.48 -0.74
CA HIS A 108 3.82 28.32 0.69
C HIS A 108 3.10 27.15 1.36
N ILE A 109 1.90 26.79 0.93
CA ILE A 109 1.03 25.86 1.68
C ILE A 109 0.55 24.65 0.88
N PHE A 110 1.02 24.45 -0.36
CA PHE A 110 0.54 23.37 -1.23
C PHE A 110 0.69 21.96 -0.63
N ASN A 111 1.59 21.81 0.33
CA ASN A 111 1.85 20.57 1.06
C ASN A 111 1.30 20.59 2.51
N ASP A 112 0.37 21.49 2.78
CA ASP A 112 -0.42 21.54 4.00
C ASP A 112 -1.86 21.08 3.71
N TYR A 113 -2.45 20.28 4.60
CA TYR A 113 -3.82 19.81 4.41
C TYR A 113 -4.58 19.63 5.72
N VAL A 114 -5.91 19.62 5.62
CA VAL A 114 -6.81 19.47 6.77
C VAL A 114 -6.99 17.98 7.08
N VAL A 115 -6.95 17.63 8.36
CA VAL A 115 -7.20 16.27 8.85
C VAL A 115 -8.19 16.33 10.01
N LYS A 116 -9.01 15.29 10.19
CA LYS A 116 -9.81 15.15 11.43
C LYS A 116 -8.96 14.56 12.55
N GLN A 117 -9.13 15.07 13.76
CA GLN A 117 -8.47 14.57 14.96
C GLN A 117 -8.66 13.05 15.11
N GLY A 118 -7.57 12.35 15.41
CA GLY A 118 -7.59 10.89 15.55
C GLY A 118 -7.61 10.11 14.22
N THR A 119 -7.46 10.79 13.08
CA THR A 119 -7.43 10.16 11.76
C THR A 119 -6.18 10.56 10.97
N VAL A 120 -5.84 9.81 9.91
CA VAL A 120 -4.63 10.07 9.11
C VAL A 120 -4.92 10.58 7.70
N GLN A 121 -6.06 10.22 7.11
CA GLN A 121 -6.40 10.57 5.73
C GLN A 121 -6.66 12.08 5.58
N PRO A 122 -6.32 12.68 4.43
CA PRO A 122 -6.73 14.04 4.13
C PRO A 122 -8.26 14.17 4.22
N TYR A 123 -8.74 15.18 4.93
CA TYR A 123 -10.16 15.35 5.17
C TYR A 123 -10.86 15.79 3.88
N PHE A 124 -12.03 15.17 3.60
CA PHE A 124 -12.87 15.60 2.49
C PHE A 124 -13.55 16.92 2.84
N THR A 125 -12.82 18.01 2.63
CA THR A 125 -13.24 19.40 2.86
C THR A 125 -14.20 19.84 1.77
N GLN A 126 -15.43 19.29 1.77
CA GLN A 126 -16.48 19.74 0.86
C GLN A 126 -16.64 21.26 0.96
N TYR A 127 -16.79 21.93 -0.18
CA TYR A 127 -17.03 23.36 -0.23
C TYR A 127 -17.92 23.72 -1.43
N CYS A 128 -18.45 24.92 -1.41
CA CYS A 128 -19.29 25.48 -2.46
C CYS A 128 -19.17 27.00 -2.44
N ASN A 129 -19.53 27.65 -3.54
CA ASN A 129 -19.44 29.10 -3.68
C ASN A 129 -20.13 29.85 -2.52
N GLY A 130 -21.30 29.37 -2.07
CA GLY A 130 -22.00 29.93 -0.92
C GLY A 130 -22.88 31.14 -1.20
N THR A 131 -22.97 31.61 -2.46
CA THR A 131 -23.94 32.63 -2.89
C THR A 131 -25.06 32.05 -3.74
N THR A 132 -24.70 31.37 -4.83
CA THR A 132 -25.64 30.72 -5.76
C THR A 132 -25.85 29.23 -5.46
N SER A 133 -25.01 28.64 -4.62
CA SER A 133 -25.08 27.24 -4.22
C SER A 133 -24.63 27.10 -2.77
N THR A 134 -25.40 26.34 -1.99
CA THR A 134 -25.11 26.05 -0.58
C THR A 134 -24.83 24.56 -0.41
N CYS A 135 -24.01 24.25 0.58
CA CYS A 135 -23.57 22.90 0.91
C CYS A 135 -23.28 22.84 2.42
N PRO A 136 -23.20 21.65 3.02
CA PRO A 136 -22.92 21.52 4.46
C PRO A 136 -21.47 21.91 4.84
N GLY A 137 -20.57 22.03 3.86
CA GLY A 137 -19.17 22.38 4.09
C GLY A 137 -18.88 23.88 3.97
N LEU A 138 -17.65 24.21 3.56
CA LEU A 138 -17.19 25.61 3.51
C LEU A 138 -17.93 26.44 2.46
N SER A 139 -18.44 27.59 2.89
CA SER A 139 -18.95 28.63 2.01
C SER A 139 -17.81 29.56 1.61
N GLN A 140 -17.41 29.53 0.34
CA GLN A 140 -16.27 30.32 -0.15
C GLN A 140 -16.48 31.82 0.15
N TRP A 141 -17.64 32.39 -0.18
CA TRP A 141 -17.97 33.77 0.18
C TRP A 141 -18.15 33.99 1.69
N GLY A 142 -18.61 32.99 2.43
CA GLY A 142 -18.73 33.05 3.89
C GLY A 142 -17.38 33.30 4.58
N THR A 143 -16.29 32.75 4.03
CA THR A 143 -14.92 33.00 4.55
C THR A 143 -14.54 34.47 4.55
N VAL A 144 -15.02 35.27 3.58
CA VAL A 144 -14.71 36.70 3.46
C VAL A 144 -15.26 37.47 4.66
N GLY A 145 -16.50 37.16 5.08
CA GLY A 145 -17.11 37.79 6.24
C GLY A 145 -16.36 37.50 7.53
N LEU A 146 -15.96 36.23 7.72
CA LEU A 146 -15.19 35.79 8.88
C LEU A 146 -13.78 36.42 8.91
N ALA A 147 -13.10 36.47 7.76
CA ALA A 147 -11.79 37.12 7.67
C ALA A 147 -11.86 38.62 7.98
N ARG A 148 -12.93 39.32 7.56
CA ARG A 148 -13.16 40.74 7.92
C ARG A 148 -13.43 40.95 9.40
N GLN A 149 -13.88 39.92 10.11
CA GLN A 149 -14.02 39.93 11.58
C GLN A 149 -12.68 39.67 12.29
N GLY A 150 -11.60 39.46 11.54
CA GLY A 150 -10.25 39.25 12.08
C GLY A 150 -9.89 37.79 12.35
N LEU A 151 -10.72 36.83 11.95
CA LEU A 151 -10.40 35.42 12.12
C LEU A 151 -9.23 34.99 11.23
N VAL A 152 -8.36 34.14 11.76
CA VAL A 152 -7.23 33.54 11.00
C VAL A 152 -7.72 32.31 10.21
N PRO A 153 -6.95 31.82 9.20
CA PRO A 153 -7.40 30.73 8.32
C PRO A 153 -7.89 29.48 9.07
N TYR A 154 -7.16 29.06 10.11
CA TYR A 154 -7.53 27.89 10.91
C TYR A 154 -8.87 28.06 11.63
N GLU A 155 -9.11 29.22 12.25
CA GLU A 155 -10.39 29.52 12.91
C GLU A 155 -11.54 29.58 11.90
N ILE A 156 -11.30 30.12 10.70
CA ILE A 156 -12.29 30.12 9.61
C ILE A 156 -12.66 28.68 9.24
N LEU A 157 -11.67 27.80 9.07
CA LEU A 157 -11.92 26.39 8.76
C LEU A 157 -12.73 25.70 9.87
N GLN A 158 -12.41 25.95 11.15
CA GLN A 158 -13.16 25.39 12.28
C GLN A 158 -14.64 25.81 12.28
N ARG A 159 -14.96 27.03 11.84
CA ARG A 159 -16.36 27.48 11.71
C ARG A 159 -17.17 26.65 10.71
N PHE A 160 -16.54 26.06 9.70
CA PHE A 160 -17.22 25.27 8.68
C PHE A 160 -17.10 23.77 8.89
N TYR A 161 -16.01 23.30 9.50
CA TYR A 161 -15.68 21.88 9.58
C TYR A 161 -15.68 21.30 11.00
N GLY A 162 -15.90 22.13 12.01
CA GLY A 162 -15.86 21.74 13.42
C GLY A 162 -14.50 22.00 14.06
N ASP A 163 -14.48 21.98 15.39
CA ASP A 163 -13.26 22.19 16.19
C ASP A 163 -12.36 20.95 16.24
N ASP A 164 -12.83 19.81 15.71
CA ASP A 164 -12.17 18.50 15.67
C ASP A 164 -11.26 18.31 14.44
N ILE A 165 -10.82 19.40 13.81
CA ILE A 165 -9.83 19.37 12.73
C ILE A 165 -8.43 19.73 13.23
N ASN A 166 -7.42 19.40 12.44
CA ASN A 166 -6.05 19.89 12.53
C ASN A 166 -5.52 20.19 11.13
N ILE A 167 -4.39 20.89 11.05
CA ILE A 167 -3.60 21.03 9.83
C ILE A 167 -2.35 20.19 9.96
N VAL A 168 -2.12 19.31 8.98
CA VAL A 168 -0.82 18.68 8.78
C VAL A 168 0.02 19.65 7.97
N PHE A 169 1.14 20.09 8.54
CA PHE A 169 2.05 21.04 7.91
C PHE A 169 3.24 20.32 7.28
N ASN A 170 3.69 20.82 6.14
CA ASN A 170 4.91 20.36 5.45
C ASN A 170 4.92 18.84 5.20
N ALA A 171 3.79 18.30 4.73
CA ALA A 171 3.71 16.90 4.39
C ALA A 171 4.75 16.55 3.29
N PRO A 172 5.33 15.34 3.34
CA PRO A 172 6.29 14.91 2.34
C PRO A 172 5.66 14.94 0.94
N VAL A 173 6.42 15.38 -0.05
CA VAL A 173 6.04 15.34 -1.46
C VAL A 173 6.65 14.11 -2.11
N GLY A 174 5.87 13.42 -2.95
CA GLY A 174 6.37 12.23 -3.65
C GLY A 174 5.35 11.63 -4.61
N ASN A 175 5.69 10.48 -5.15
CA ASN A 175 4.83 9.79 -6.10
C ASN A 175 3.58 9.22 -5.41
N ASN A 176 2.41 9.54 -5.95
CA ASN A 176 1.18 8.86 -5.55
C ASN A 176 1.10 7.50 -6.27
N GLU A 177 1.65 6.50 -5.60
CA GLU A 177 1.58 5.11 -6.03
C GLU A 177 0.15 4.56 -5.88
N GLU A 178 -0.38 3.93 -6.94
CA GLU A 178 -1.66 3.19 -6.87
C GLU A 178 -1.65 2.21 -5.69
N SER A 179 -2.77 2.07 -4.96
CA SER A 179 -2.77 1.18 -3.78
C SER A 179 -2.70 -0.30 -4.14
N TYR A 180 -3.14 -0.67 -5.35
CA TYR A 180 -3.00 -2.03 -5.84
C TYR A 180 -1.50 -2.38 -5.97
N PRO A 181 -1.01 -3.48 -5.37
CA PRO A 181 0.42 -3.80 -5.33
C PRO A 181 1.06 -4.15 -6.68
N GLY A 182 0.31 -4.10 -7.78
CA GLY A 182 0.76 -4.49 -9.12
C GLY A 182 0.75 -6.00 -9.37
N VAL A 183 0.71 -6.82 -8.32
CA VAL A 183 0.67 -8.28 -8.37
C VAL A 183 -0.55 -8.84 -7.65
N ALA A 184 -1.16 -9.88 -8.22
CA ALA A 184 -2.33 -10.50 -7.63
C ALA A 184 -1.99 -11.23 -6.33
N LEU A 185 -2.71 -10.92 -5.25
CA LEU A 185 -2.58 -11.58 -3.96
C LEU A 185 -3.41 -12.87 -3.95
N ARG A 186 -2.84 -13.93 -3.42
CA ARG A 186 -3.42 -15.28 -3.37
C ARG A 186 -2.81 -16.07 -2.22
N LEU A 187 -3.37 -17.25 -1.92
CA LEU A 187 -2.85 -18.14 -0.87
C LEU A 187 -1.31 -18.22 -0.87
N GLY A 188 -0.71 -17.91 0.28
CA GLY A 188 0.71 -17.79 0.60
C GLY A 188 1.49 -16.68 -0.10
N SER A 189 0.80 -15.61 -0.54
CA SER A 189 1.45 -14.31 -0.74
C SER A 189 1.93 -13.76 0.60
N ILE A 190 3.11 -13.11 0.61
CA ILE A 190 3.72 -12.53 1.80
C ILE A 190 4.08 -11.09 1.50
N VAL A 191 3.15 -10.15 1.71
CA VAL A 191 3.37 -8.73 1.42
C VAL A 191 2.55 -7.86 2.36
N GLU A 192 3.02 -6.65 2.62
CA GLU A 192 2.36 -5.65 3.46
C GLU A 192 0.90 -5.38 3.02
N SER A 193 0.64 -5.36 1.71
CA SER A 193 -0.71 -5.15 1.16
C SER A 193 -1.74 -6.21 1.58
N VAL A 194 -1.31 -7.40 2.01
CA VAL A 194 -2.24 -8.40 2.58
C VAL A 194 -2.84 -7.91 3.90
N ARG A 195 -2.04 -7.23 4.72
CA ARG A 195 -2.50 -6.73 6.01
C ARG A 195 -3.57 -5.64 5.84
N VAL A 196 -3.35 -4.75 4.87
CA VAL A 196 -4.34 -3.74 4.45
C VAL A 196 -5.62 -4.42 3.99
N LEU A 197 -5.52 -5.39 3.08
CA LEU A 197 -6.65 -6.18 2.59
C LEU A 197 -7.45 -6.83 3.73
N GLN A 198 -6.77 -7.48 4.68
CA GLN A 198 -7.43 -8.17 5.79
C GLN A 198 -8.18 -7.20 6.72
N ARG A 199 -7.60 -6.03 7.02
CA ARG A 199 -8.27 -4.98 7.81
C ARG A 199 -9.51 -4.45 7.11
N GLU A 200 -9.40 -4.12 5.82
CA GLU A 200 -10.53 -3.64 5.03
C GLU A 200 -11.64 -4.70 4.94
N LEU A 201 -11.31 -5.96 4.67
CA LEU A 201 -12.28 -7.06 4.64
C LEU A 201 -12.99 -7.27 5.98
N ASN A 202 -12.27 -7.20 7.10
CA ASN A 202 -12.88 -7.31 8.42
C ASN A 202 -13.85 -6.15 8.69
N ARG A 203 -13.45 -4.90 8.37
CA ARG A 203 -14.33 -3.74 8.52
C ARG A 203 -15.56 -3.83 7.62
N ILE A 204 -15.41 -4.31 6.39
CA ILE A 204 -16.53 -4.57 5.49
C ILE A 204 -17.43 -5.68 6.09
N GLY A 205 -16.83 -6.72 6.65
CA GLY A 205 -17.52 -7.85 7.29
C GLY A 205 -18.44 -7.43 8.45
N ASP A 206 -18.12 -6.35 9.16
CA ASP A 206 -19.00 -5.80 10.20
C ASP A 206 -20.38 -5.36 9.63
N ASN A 207 -20.41 -4.92 8.37
CA ASN A 207 -21.63 -4.56 7.63
C ASN A 207 -22.15 -5.69 6.72
N TYR A 208 -21.30 -6.66 6.37
CA TYR A 208 -21.62 -7.82 5.53
C TYR A 208 -21.23 -9.14 6.24
N PRO A 209 -22.01 -9.62 7.22
CA PRO A 209 -21.62 -10.72 8.11
C PRO A 209 -21.41 -12.08 7.43
N ALA A 210 -21.82 -12.22 6.17
CA ALA A 210 -21.54 -13.39 5.34
C ALA A 210 -20.07 -13.48 4.91
N ILE A 211 -19.29 -12.40 5.06
CA ILE A 211 -17.82 -12.43 4.92
C ILE A 211 -17.25 -12.94 6.26
N PRO A 212 -16.63 -14.13 6.29
CA PRO A 212 -16.03 -14.65 7.51
C PRO A 212 -14.95 -13.71 8.06
N ARG A 213 -14.95 -13.52 9.38
CA ARG A 213 -13.95 -12.71 10.07
C ARG A 213 -12.57 -13.38 9.98
N ILE A 214 -11.56 -12.59 9.65
CA ILE A 214 -10.16 -12.99 9.64
C ILE A 214 -9.62 -12.78 11.07
N PRO A 215 -9.24 -13.84 11.80
CA PRO A 215 -8.96 -13.75 13.24
C PRO A 215 -7.62 -13.08 13.54
N GLN A 216 -6.63 -13.21 12.65
CA GLN A 216 -5.30 -12.64 12.82
C GLN A 216 -4.92 -11.82 11.60
N ILE A 217 -4.56 -10.56 11.84
CA ILE A 217 -4.09 -9.63 10.82
C ILE A 217 -2.57 -9.79 10.69
N SER A 218 -2.07 -10.11 9.49
CA SER A 218 -0.67 -10.34 9.21
C SER A 218 -0.32 -10.05 7.75
N VAL A 219 0.95 -10.18 7.39
CA VAL A 219 1.39 -10.05 5.98
C VAL A 219 1.15 -11.31 5.14
N TYR A 220 0.62 -12.38 5.75
CA TYR A 220 0.40 -13.66 5.10
C TYR A 220 -1.02 -13.78 4.57
N TYR A 221 -1.15 -14.07 3.28
CA TYR A 221 -2.44 -14.39 2.68
C TYR A 221 -2.75 -15.86 2.98
N ASP A 222 -3.47 -16.11 4.05
CA ASP A 222 -3.76 -17.45 4.57
C ASP A 222 -5.15 -17.97 4.16
N LEU A 223 -5.53 -19.15 4.65
CA LEU A 223 -6.82 -19.78 4.33
C LEU A 223 -8.02 -18.96 4.85
N PRO A 224 -8.03 -18.43 6.09
CA PRO A 224 -9.04 -17.45 6.52
C PRO A 224 -9.18 -16.26 5.58
N THR A 225 -8.07 -15.69 5.12
CA THR A 225 -8.06 -14.57 4.16
C THR A 225 -8.67 -14.99 2.82
N GLU A 226 -8.27 -16.14 2.27
CA GLU A 226 -8.82 -16.65 1.01
C GLU A 226 -10.33 -16.88 1.10
N ASN A 227 -10.82 -17.45 2.21
CA ASN A 227 -12.24 -17.67 2.45
C ASN A 227 -13.02 -16.35 2.53
N ALA A 228 -12.49 -15.34 3.22
CA ALA A 228 -13.06 -14.00 3.27
C ALA A 228 -13.12 -13.35 1.89
N VAL A 229 -12.06 -13.47 1.09
CA VAL A 229 -12.02 -12.97 -0.29
C VAL A 229 -13.04 -13.67 -1.18
N ARG A 230 -13.14 -15.01 -1.13
CA ARG A 230 -14.14 -15.75 -1.90
C ARG A 230 -15.56 -15.34 -1.52
N ALA A 231 -15.84 -15.12 -0.24
CA ALA A 231 -17.13 -14.64 0.23
C ALA A 231 -17.43 -13.22 -0.28
N PHE A 232 -16.47 -12.30 -0.15
CA PHE A 232 -16.56 -10.95 -0.70
C PHE A 232 -16.85 -10.97 -2.21
N GLN A 233 -16.07 -11.74 -2.98
CA GLN A 233 -16.23 -11.85 -4.42
C GLN A 233 -17.63 -12.33 -4.81
N LYS A 234 -18.17 -13.34 -4.11
CA LYS A 234 -19.55 -13.81 -4.33
C LYS A 234 -20.59 -12.73 -4.07
N ILE A 235 -20.48 -12.01 -2.95
CA ILE A 235 -21.43 -10.95 -2.57
C ILE A 235 -21.45 -9.81 -3.59
N PHE A 236 -20.28 -9.44 -4.12
CA PHE A 236 -20.12 -8.30 -5.02
C PHE A 236 -20.03 -8.69 -6.51
N ASN A 237 -20.51 -9.88 -6.89
CA ASN A 237 -20.60 -10.39 -8.26
C ASN A 237 -19.26 -10.36 -9.03
N LEU A 238 -18.17 -10.70 -8.34
CA LEU A 238 -16.86 -10.96 -8.93
C LEU A 238 -16.66 -12.47 -9.12
N THR A 239 -15.62 -12.85 -9.88
CA THR A 239 -15.21 -14.26 -9.98
C THR A 239 -14.75 -14.75 -8.60
N PRO A 240 -15.35 -15.80 -8.00
CA PRO A 240 -15.07 -16.21 -6.63
C PRO A 240 -13.88 -17.17 -6.53
N ASP A 241 -12.75 -16.77 -7.12
CA ASP A 241 -11.53 -17.56 -7.25
C ASP A 241 -10.60 -17.47 -6.03
N GLY A 242 -10.89 -16.60 -5.06
CA GLY A 242 -10.05 -16.38 -3.89
C GLY A 242 -8.76 -15.62 -4.19
N VAL A 243 -8.64 -15.02 -5.38
CA VAL A 243 -7.48 -14.25 -5.83
C VAL A 243 -7.84 -12.76 -5.89
N VAL A 244 -7.02 -11.93 -5.23
CA VAL A 244 -7.17 -10.48 -5.25
C VAL A 244 -6.30 -9.89 -6.36
N GLY A 245 -6.85 -9.87 -7.57
CA GLY A 245 -6.34 -9.06 -8.68
C GLY A 245 -6.85 -7.61 -8.62
N LYS A 246 -6.50 -6.79 -9.63
CA LYS A 246 -6.85 -5.36 -9.71
C LYS A 246 -8.35 -5.09 -9.50
N ALA A 247 -9.22 -5.86 -10.13
CA ALA A 247 -10.68 -5.70 -10.00
C ALA A 247 -11.19 -5.96 -8.58
N THR A 248 -10.77 -7.07 -7.96
CA THR A 248 -11.14 -7.40 -6.57
C THR A 248 -10.61 -6.35 -5.60
N TRP A 249 -9.36 -5.94 -5.74
CA TRP A 249 -8.72 -4.93 -4.89
C TRP A 249 -9.50 -3.61 -4.89
N TYR A 250 -9.75 -3.05 -6.07
CA TYR A 250 -10.46 -1.78 -6.18
C TYR A 250 -11.93 -1.88 -5.77
N LYS A 251 -12.57 -3.04 -5.95
CA LYS A 251 -13.92 -3.26 -5.42
C LYS A 251 -13.93 -3.24 -3.89
N ILE A 252 -12.95 -3.86 -3.22
CA ILE A 252 -12.81 -3.81 -1.76
C ILE A 252 -12.61 -2.36 -1.32
N LYS A 253 -11.67 -1.64 -1.92
CA LYS A 253 -11.40 -0.22 -1.60
C LYS A 253 -12.64 0.67 -1.78
N LEU A 254 -13.41 0.46 -2.84
CA LEU A 254 -14.67 1.18 -3.11
C LEU A 254 -15.69 0.96 -1.98
N ILE A 255 -15.91 -0.30 -1.58
CA ILE A 255 -16.88 -0.66 -0.54
C ILE A 255 -16.40 -0.17 0.83
N TYR A 256 -15.14 -0.39 1.17
CA TYR A 256 -14.52 0.10 2.41
C TYR A 256 -14.66 1.62 2.54
N SER A 257 -14.29 2.38 1.50
CA SER A 257 -14.38 3.84 1.49
C SER A 257 -15.83 4.33 1.62
N GLY A 258 -16.79 3.60 1.06
CA GLY A 258 -18.21 3.89 1.20
C GLY A 258 -18.74 3.63 2.61
N ILE A 259 -18.33 2.53 3.25
CA ILE A 259 -18.74 2.20 4.62
C ILE A 259 -18.20 3.23 5.62
N LYS A 260 -16.92 3.61 5.51
CA LYS A 260 -16.30 4.63 6.37
C LYS A 260 -16.62 6.06 5.96
N GLN A 261 -17.37 6.26 4.87
CA GLN A 261 -17.75 7.56 4.31
C GLN A 261 -16.54 8.49 4.07
N LEU A 262 -15.40 7.94 3.60
CA LEU A 262 -14.12 8.67 3.52
C LEU A 262 -14.12 9.87 2.56
N ASN A 263 -15.15 9.99 1.73
CA ASN A 263 -15.34 11.06 0.76
C ASN A 263 -16.53 11.96 1.15
N GLU A 264 -16.83 12.05 2.45
CA GLU A 264 -17.93 12.83 3.03
C GLU A 264 -17.47 13.57 4.29
N LEU A 265 -18.16 14.63 4.68
CA LEU A 265 -17.82 15.44 5.87
C LEU A 265 -17.95 14.65 7.17
N MET A 266 -18.92 13.72 7.25
CA MET A 266 -19.16 12.91 8.44
C MET A 266 -18.34 11.61 8.46
N SER A 267 -17.26 11.55 7.69
CA SER A 267 -16.32 10.43 7.61
C SER A 267 -15.96 9.86 8.99
N GLU A 268 -16.08 8.53 9.14
CA GLU A 268 -15.52 7.77 10.27
C GLU A 268 -13.99 7.91 10.31
N GLY A 269 -13.37 8.03 9.14
CA GLY A 269 -11.95 8.22 8.95
C GLY A 269 -11.13 6.95 9.11
N ILE A 270 -9.82 7.06 8.92
CA ILE A 270 -8.83 5.99 9.06
C ILE A 270 -7.99 6.32 10.28
N THR A 271 -8.02 5.46 11.29
CA THR A 271 -7.24 5.66 12.51
C THR A 271 -5.75 5.42 12.24
N PRO A 272 -4.85 5.95 13.09
CA PRO A 272 -3.42 5.62 12.99
C PRO A 272 -3.16 4.10 13.05
N GLU A 273 -3.94 3.33 13.81
CA GLU A 273 -3.82 1.88 13.89
C GLU A 273 -4.25 1.18 12.58
N ASP A 274 -5.29 1.69 11.91
CA ASP A 274 -5.70 1.22 10.58
C ASP A 274 -4.63 1.50 9.51
N ALA A 275 -3.85 2.57 9.68
CA ALA A 275 -2.83 3.02 8.73
C ALA A 275 -1.41 2.55 9.07
N GLU A 276 -1.17 2.07 10.29
CA GLU A 276 0.16 1.66 10.76
C GLU A 276 0.72 0.57 9.84
N ARG A 277 1.98 0.77 9.39
CA ARG A 277 3.03 -0.09 8.79
C ARG A 277 3.57 -1.25 9.64
N PHE A 278 3.62 -2.49 9.15
CA PHE A 278 4.46 -3.52 9.78
C PHE A 278 5.85 -3.54 9.15
N TYR A 279 5.94 -3.42 7.82
CA TYR A 279 7.20 -3.21 7.11
C TYR A 279 7.29 -1.82 6.49
N PRO A 280 8.50 -1.22 6.42
CA PRO A 280 8.68 0.04 5.72
C PRO A 280 8.33 -0.13 4.22
N PRO A 281 7.89 0.95 3.55
CA PRO A 281 7.57 0.94 2.12
C PRO A 281 8.74 0.46 1.25
N GLU A 282 9.96 0.73 1.69
CA GLU A 282 11.19 0.46 0.96
C GLU A 282 12.26 -0.03 1.93
N LEU A 283 13.20 -0.83 1.42
CA LEU A 283 14.43 -1.15 2.14
C LEU A 283 15.60 -0.39 1.52
N LYS A 284 16.43 0.24 2.35
CA LYS A 284 17.59 1.03 1.91
C LYS A 284 18.77 0.85 2.86
N GLU A 285 19.91 1.40 2.45
CA GLU A 285 21.15 1.37 3.23
C GLU A 285 20.94 1.88 4.67
N GLY A 286 21.38 1.09 5.65
CA GLY A 286 21.18 1.34 7.08
C GLY A 286 20.03 0.57 7.72
N ASP A 287 19.08 0.05 6.93
CA ASP A 287 18.00 -0.80 7.45
C ASP A 287 18.55 -2.14 7.94
N SER A 288 17.87 -2.77 8.89
CA SER A 288 18.23 -4.11 9.37
C SER A 288 17.01 -4.90 9.86
N GLY A 289 17.17 -6.21 9.99
CA GLY A 289 16.14 -7.12 10.49
C GLY A 289 15.65 -8.12 9.45
N LYS A 290 14.53 -8.80 9.75
CA LYS A 290 14.07 -9.96 8.98
C LYS A 290 13.68 -9.65 7.54
N ALA A 291 13.19 -8.44 7.25
CA ALA A 291 12.89 -8.03 5.88
C ALA A 291 14.16 -7.93 5.01
N VAL A 292 15.24 -7.39 5.57
CA VAL A 292 16.55 -7.33 4.91
C VAL A 292 17.13 -8.73 4.71
N GLU A 293 17.07 -9.57 5.74
CA GLU A 293 17.54 -10.97 5.66
C GLU A 293 16.78 -11.76 4.56
N GLN A 294 15.47 -11.56 4.44
CA GLN A 294 14.68 -12.18 3.38
C GLN A 294 15.08 -11.67 1.99
N MET A 295 15.26 -10.37 1.81
CA MET A 295 15.72 -9.82 0.53
C MET A 295 17.11 -10.34 0.16
N GLN A 296 18.06 -10.36 1.11
CA GLN A 296 19.41 -10.89 0.90
C GLN A 296 19.38 -12.37 0.51
N ASN A 297 18.49 -13.16 1.13
CA ASN A 297 18.25 -14.56 0.76
C ASN A 297 17.80 -14.73 -0.69
N LEU A 298 16.80 -13.96 -1.14
CA LEU A 298 16.32 -14.02 -2.52
C LEU A 298 17.41 -13.58 -3.51
N LEU A 299 18.06 -12.44 -3.22
CA LEU A 299 19.07 -11.85 -4.08
C LEU A 299 20.32 -12.74 -4.20
N THR A 300 20.69 -13.45 -3.15
CA THR A 300 21.82 -14.40 -3.19
C THR A 300 21.58 -15.57 -4.11
N ILE A 301 20.37 -16.14 -4.10
CA ILE A 301 20.03 -17.24 -5.02
C ILE A 301 20.12 -16.75 -6.46
N ILE A 302 19.62 -15.55 -6.75
CA ILE A 302 19.75 -14.96 -8.10
C ILE A 302 21.23 -14.76 -8.45
N ALA A 303 22.00 -14.11 -7.58
CA ALA A 303 23.42 -13.83 -7.80
C ALA A 303 24.29 -15.10 -7.93
N TYR A 304 23.86 -16.22 -7.34
CA TYR A 304 24.55 -17.51 -7.52
C TYR A 304 24.43 -18.04 -8.96
N PHE A 305 23.28 -17.81 -9.63
CA PHE A 305 23.05 -18.25 -11.01
C PHE A 305 23.31 -17.15 -12.05
N ASP A 306 23.35 -15.89 -11.63
CA ASP A 306 23.64 -14.72 -12.47
C ASP A 306 24.89 -13.98 -11.96
N ASN A 307 26.04 -14.34 -12.54
CA ASN A 307 27.35 -13.82 -12.16
C ASN A 307 27.55 -12.31 -12.44
N SER A 308 26.61 -11.66 -13.13
CA SER A 308 26.63 -10.19 -13.30
C SER A 308 26.30 -9.44 -12.00
N ILE A 309 25.70 -10.14 -11.03
CA ILE A 309 25.27 -9.59 -9.75
C ILE A 309 26.24 -10.05 -8.66
N PRO A 310 26.91 -9.13 -7.94
CA PRO A 310 27.78 -9.52 -6.83
C PRO A 310 26.95 -10.08 -5.67
N LEU A 311 27.47 -11.06 -4.94
CA LEU A 311 26.80 -11.64 -3.76
C LEU A 311 26.59 -10.57 -2.66
N PRO A 312 25.37 -10.42 -2.11
CA PRO A 312 25.11 -9.51 -1.00
C PRO A 312 25.74 -10.03 0.30
N ALA A 313 25.74 -9.20 1.35
CA ALA A 313 26.05 -9.69 2.70
C ALA A 313 24.85 -10.48 3.24
N MET A 314 25.05 -11.63 3.87
CA MET A 314 23.98 -12.43 4.50
C MET A 314 23.98 -12.19 6.02
N ASN A 315 23.80 -10.93 6.41
CA ASN A 315 23.95 -10.47 7.80
C ASN A 315 22.68 -9.84 8.37
N GLY A 316 21.60 -9.75 7.59
CA GLY A 316 20.37 -9.06 7.99
C GLY A 316 20.51 -7.55 8.14
N VAL A 317 21.59 -6.96 7.61
CA VAL A 317 21.89 -5.51 7.61
C VAL A 317 22.04 -5.04 6.18
N PHE A 318 21.31 -4.00 5.80
CA PHE A 318 21.37 -3.43 4.46
C PHE A 318 22.59 -2.53 4.37
N ASP A 319 23.74 -3.14 4.16
CA ASP A 319 25.04 -2.49 4.04
C ASP A 319 25.37 -2.09 2.59
N ALA A 320 26.52 -1.42 2.42
CA ALA A 320 27.02 -1.00 1.11
C ALA A 320 27.18 -2.18 0.13
N ARG A 321 27.48 -3.38 0.61
CA ARG A 321 27.60 -4.58 -0.24
C ARG A 321 26.22 -5.00 -0.76
N THR A 322 25.23 -5.04 0.12
CA THR A 322 23.83 -5.34 -0.23
C THR A 322 23.27 -4.30 -1.21
N LYS A 323 23.57 -3.02 -1.00
CA LYS A 323 23.23 -1.93 -1.93
C LYS A 323 23.85 -2.12 -3.31
N ASN A 324 25.14 -2.44 -3.38
CA ASN A 324 25.82 -2.67 -4.66
C ASN A 324 25.24 -3.87 -5.42
N SER A 325 24.92 -4.96 -4.70
CA SER A 325 24.22 -6.12 -5.27
C SER A 325 22.85 -5.74 -5.82
N LEU A 326 22.08 -4.94 -5.07
CA LEU A 326 20.75 -4.50 -5.51
C LEU A 326 20.83 -3.54 -6.70
N MET A 327 21.79 -2.62 -6.74
CA MET A 327 22.00 -1.73 -7.89
C MET A 327 22.39 -2.51 -9.15
N ALA A 328 23.24 -3.53 -9.02
CA ALA A 328 23.61 -4.42 -10.12
C ALA A 328 22.39 -5.20 -10.64
N PHE A 329 21.58 -5.75 -9.72
CA PHE A 329 20.31 -6.38 -10.06
C PHE A 329 19.37 -5.41 -10.79
N GLN A 330 19.18 -4.19 -10.26
CA GLN A 330 18.33 -3.17 -10.88
C GLN A 330 18.80 -2.86 -12.31
N THR A 331 20.10 -2.62 -12.49
CA THR A 331 20.70 -2.37 -13.81
C THR A 331 20.47 -3.53 -14.78
N GLN A 332 20.74 -4.77 -14.32
CA GLN A 332 20.63 -5.98 -15.13
C GLN A 332 19.21 -6.23 -15.63
N TYR A 333 18.20 -5.90 -14.83
CA TYR A 333 16.78 -6.13 -15.15
C TYR A 333 16.04 -4.85 -15.56
N GLY A 334 16.76 -3.80 -15.97
CA GLY A 334 16.19 -2.60 -16.60
C GLY A 334 15.41 -1.67 -15.65
N LEU A 335 15.75 -1.68 -14.37
CA LEU A 335 15.24 -0.75 -13.35
C LEU A 335 16.21 0.40 -13.12
N GLU A 336 15.71 1.52 -12.60
CA GLU A 336 16.54 2.62 -12.11
C GLU A 336 17.46 2.13 -10.96
N PRO A 337 18.79 2.28 -11.05
CA PRO A 337 19.74 1.72 -10.10
C PRO A 337 19.89 2.59 -8.84
N THR A 338 18.78 2.79 -8.11
CA THR A 338 18.75 3.63 -6.91
C THR A 338 19.42 2.99 -5.70
N GLY A 339 19.58 1.66 -5.69
CA GLY A 339 20.03 0.90 -4.53
C GLY A 339 19.02 0.84 -3.39
N VAL A 340 17.76 1.22 -3.68
CA VAL A 340 16.62 1.16 -2.77
C VAL A 340 15.65 0.07 -3.28
N LEU A 341 15.28 -0.86 -2.41
CA LEU A 341 14.28 -1.88 -2.72
C LEU A 341 12.88 -1.28 -2.53
N ASN A 342 12.42 -0.56 -3.53
CA ASN A 342 11.03 -0.13 -3.61
C ASN A 342 10.11 -1.24 -4.13
N ARG A 343 8.81 -0.96 -4.19
CA ARG A 343 7.78 -1.93 -4.63
C ARG A 343 8.05 -2.51 -6.02
N GLN A 344 8.46 -1.68 -6.99
CA GLN A 344 8.78 -2.15 -8.34
C GLN A 344 9.97 -3.12 -8.32
N SER A 345 11.04 -2.75 -7.61
CA SER A 345 12.23 -3.58 -7.47
C SER A 345 11.95 -4.89 -6.73
N ALA A 346 11.10 -4.86 -5.69
CA ALA A 346 10.68 -6.05 -4.95
C ALA A 346 9.86 -7.01 -5.82
N ASN A 347 8.93 -6.50 -6.64
CA ASN A 347 8.15 -7.30 -7.58
C ASN A 347 9.06 -7.95 -8.65
N MET A 348 10.02 -7.20 -9.18
CA MET A 348 11.00 -7.73 -10.14
C MET A 348 11.89 -8.80 -9.49
N LEU A 349 12.40 -8.55 -8.28
CA LEU A 349 13.23 -9.50 -7.52
C LEU A 349 12.51 -10.83 -7.33
N LEU A 350 11.24 -10.81 -6.92
CA LEU A 350 10.43 -12.02 -6.77
C LEU A 350 10.16 -12.73 -8.10
N SER A 351 9.98 -11.99 -9.20
CA SER A 351 9.81 -12.58 -10.53
C SER A 351 11.07 -13.33 -10.97
N VAL A 352 12.21 -12.63 -10.98
CA VAL A 352 13.50 -13.19 -11.38
C VAL A 352 13.89 -14.37 -10.48
N TYR A 353 13.63 -14.28 -9.18
CA TYR A 353 13.87 -15.38 -8.25
C TYR A 353 13.12 -16.66 -8.65
N ARG A 354 11.84 -16.54 -9.02
CA ARG A 354 11.01 -17.69 -9.42
C ARG A 354 11.52 -18.32 -10.72
N ASP A 355 11.91 -17.49 -11.68
CA ASP A 355 12.46 -17.95 -12.95
C ASP A 355 13.81 -18.64 -12.73
N THR A 356 14.67 -18.05 -11.89
CA THR A 356 15.96 -18.63 -11.47
C THR A 356 15.76 -20.00 -10.82
N ARG A 357 14.83 -20.11 -9.86
CA ARG A 357 14.50 -21.39 -9.20
C ARG A 357 14.03 -22.44 -10.20
N ALA A 358 13.18 -22.07 -11.16
CA ALA A 358 12.65 -23.01 -12.15
C ALA A 358 13.76 -23.59 -13.06
N MET A 359 14.82 -22.82 -13.30
CA MET A 359 15.97 -23.21 -14.13
C MET A 359 17.15 -23.76 -13.33
N ALA A 360 17.07 -23.76 -11.99
CA ALA A 360 18.20 -24.09 -11.12
C ALA A 360 18.61 -25.57 -11.25
N THR A 361 19.77 -25.78 -11.84
CA THR A 361 20.39 -27.11 -12.00
C THR A 361 21.83 -27.10 -11.47
N GLU A 362 22.24 -28.20 -10.83
CA GLU A 362 23.59 -28.43 -10.35
C GLU A 362 24.04 -29.83 -10.80
N ASN A 363 25.22 -29.92 -11.45
CA ASN A 363 25.72 -31.17 -12.06
C ASN A 363 24.69 -31.85 -12.99
N GLY A 364 23.90 -31.05 -13.72
CA GLY A 364 22.85 -31.52 -14.63
C GLY A 364 21.59 -32.05 -13.93
N LYS A 365 21.46 -31.92 -12.61
CA LYS A 365 20.27 -32.30 -11.84
C LYS A 365 19.55 -31.06 -11.32
N SER A 366 18.22 -31.07 -11.34
CA SER A 366 17.44 -29.99 -10.72
C SER A 366 17.72 -29.93 -9.21
N VAL A 367 17.97 -28.72 -8.72
CA VAL A 367 18.10 -28.41 -7.28
C VAL A 367 16.93 -27.56 -6.77
N SER A 368 15.87 -27.42 -7.56
CA SER A 368 14.68 -26.61 -7.24
C SER A 368 14.02 -26.98 -5.90
N ARG A 369 14.13 -28.25 -5.49
CA ARG A 369 13.62 -28.79 -4.21
C ARG A 369 14.42 -28.35 -2.98
N LEU A 370 15.62 -27.81 -3.16
CA LEU A 370 16.44 -27.25 -2.08
C LEU A 370 16.24 -25.74 -1.98
N ILE A 371 15.72 -25.11 -3.03
CA ILE A 371 15.47 -23.67 -3.09
C ILE A 371 14.04 -23.39 -2.62
N TYR A 372 13.90 -22.47 -1.67
CA TYR A 372 12.62 -22.04 -1.16
C TYR A 372 11.65 -21.66 -2.31
N PRO A 373 10.35 -22.03 -2.25
CA PRO A 373 9.45 -21.79 -3.37
C PRO A 373 9.13 -20.34 -3.76
N GLY A 374 9.59 -19.34 -3.00
CA GLY A 374 9.29 -17.93 -3.24
C GLY A 374 7.84 -17.55 -2.90
N ARG A 375 7.20 -18.35 -2.04
CA ARG A 375 5.85 -18.18 -1.52
C ARG A 375 5.68 -18.95 -0.21
N ALA A 376 4.86 -18.43 0.72
CA ALA A 376 4.62 -19.09 2.00
C ALA A 376 3.98 -20.46 1.79
N ILE A 377 4.44 -21.48 2.50
CA ILE A 377 3.78 -22.78 2.54
C ILE A 377 3.07 -22.90 3.89
N LEU A 378 1.77 -23.13 3.89
CA LEU A 378 0.93 -23.07 5.09
C LEU A 378 -0.28 -24.01 4.95
N ARG A 379 -1.02 -24.21 6.04
CA ARG A 379 -2.19 -25.10 6.08
C ARG A 379 -3.16 -24.83 4.93
N GLY A 380 -3.63 -25.90 4.30
CA GLY A 380 -4.56 -25.87 3.16
C GLY A 380 -3.89 -25.81 1.79
N ARG A 381 -2.58 -25.55 1.73
CA ARG A 381 -1.79 -25.72 0.49
C ARG A 381 -1.70 -27.19 0.11
N THR A 382 -1.65 -27.44 -1.20
CA THR A 382 -1.30 -28.75 -1.77
C THR A 382 -0.31 -28.61 -2.92
N GLY A 383 0.35 -29.71 -3.27
CA GLY A 383 1.19 -29.83 -4.47
C GLY A 383 2.68 -30.08 -4.19
N ALA A 384 3.50 -30.08 -5.24
CA ALA A 384 4.90 -30.50 -5.18
C ALA A 384 5.75 -29.72 -4.17
N ASP A 385 5.53 -28.42 -4.00
CA ASP A 385 6.26 -27.62 -2.98
C ASP A 385 5.97 -28.11 -1.55
N VAL A 386 4.78 -28.65 -1.29
CA VAL A 386 4.41 -29.22 0.01
C VAL A 386 5.05 -30.59 0.21
N GLU A 387 5.10 -31.40 -0.85
CA GLU A 387 5.78 -32.69 -0.83
C GLU A 387 7.29 -32.51 -0.58
N ASP A 388 7.93 -31.56 -1.28
CA ASP A 388 9.33 -31.16 -1.04
C ASP A 388 9.55 -30.73 0.42
N LEU A 389 8.63 -29.90 0.97
CA LEU A 389 8.66 -29.49 2.37
C LEU A 389 8.56 -30.70 3.33
N GLN A 390 7.60 -31.60 3.10
CA GLN A 390 7.37 -32.77 3.96
C GLN A 390 8.60 -33.69 3.94
N SER A 391 9.23 -33.86 2.76
CA SER A 391 10.49 -34.60 2.63
C SER A 391 11.64 -33.96 3.41
N LEU A 392 11.76 -32.62 3.37
CA LEU A 392 12.72 -31.87 4.18
C LEU A 392 12.45 -32.02 5.69
N ILE A 393 11.18 -31.94 6.11
CA ILE A 393 10.77 -32.15 7.50
C ILE A 393 11.18 -33.55 7.96
N ASN A 394 10.88 -34.59 7.19
CA ASN A 394 11.20 -35.97 7.56
C ASN A 394 12.71 -36.22 7.62
N ARG A 395 13.48 -35.60 6.72
CA ARG A 395 14.95 -35.67 6.76
C ARG A 395 15.53 -34.95 7.99
N ALA A 396 14.96 -33.80 8.36
CA ALA A 396 15.34 -33.11 9.59
C ALA A 396 14.95 -33.92 10.82
N ALA A 397 13.75 -34.52 10.84
CA ALA A 397 13.24 -35.36 11.93
C ALA A 397 14.10 -36.60 12.18
N ALA A 398 14.69 -37.19 11.12
CA ALA A 398 15.63 -38.31 11.25
C ALA A 398 16.88 -37.98 12.09
N GLN A 399 17.26 -36.70 12.16
CA GLN A 399 18.42 -36.22 12.91
C GLN A 399 18.05 -35.49 14.20
N ASN A 400 16.78 -35.09 14.34
CA ASN A 400 16.32 -34.18 15.38
C ASN A 400 14.99 -34.66 15.97
N ALA A 401 15.04 -35.35 17.12
CA ALA A 401 13.88 -35.99 17.74
C ALA A 401 12.74 -35.04 18.17
N PHE A 402 13.00 -33.73 18.26
CA PHE A 402 11.96 -32.74 18.58
C PHE A 402 11.03 -32.43 17.40
N ILE A 403 11.39 -32.85 16.18
CA ILE A 403 10.60 -32.64 14.97
C ILE A 403 9.75 -33.90 14.73
N PRO A 404 8.41 -33.81 14.77
CA PRO A 404 7.52 -34.90 14.39
C PRO A 404 7.70 -35.27 12.92
N GLN A 405 7.66 -36.57 12.61
CA GLN A 405 7.53 -37.06 11.23
C GLN A 405 6.12 -36.76 10.68
N VAL A 406 6.05 -36.60 9.37
CA VAL A 406 4.83 -36.24 8.65
C VAL A 406 4.65 -37.16 7.44
N ALA A 407 3.39 -37.33 6.99
CA ALA A 407 3.14 -37.98 5.71
C ALA A 407 3.65 -37.09 4.56
N GLU A 408 4.28 -37.69 3.56
CA GLU A 408 4.65 -37.04 2.29
C GLU A 408 3.52 -37.23 1.28
N ASP A 409 2.38 -36.60 1.55
CA ASP A 409 1.15 -36.70 0.74
C ASP A 409 0.90 -35.45 -0.12
N GLY A 410 1.80 -34.46 -0.05
CA GLY A 410 1.66 -33.19 -0.75
C GLY A 410 0.51 -32.33 -0.22
N ILE A 411 -0.04 -32.62 0.97
CA ILE A 411 -1.13 -31.88 1.61
C ILE A 411 -0.64 -31.25 2.92
N PHE A 412 -0.66 -29.92 3.00
CA PHE A 412 -0.24 -29.23 4.22
C PHE A 412 -1.40 -29.25 5.23
N GLY A 413 -1.48 -30.35 5.98
CA GLY A 413 -2.43 -30.56 7.06
C GLY A 413 -1.91 -30.10 8.43
N GLU A 414 -2.66 -30.47 9.48
CA GLU A 414 -2.34 -30.15 10.86
C GLU A 414 -1.01 -30.77 11.33
N ALA A 415 -0.71 -32.00 10.92
CA ALA A 415 0.56 -32.66 11.28
C ALA A 415 1.77 -31.89 10.73
N THR A 416 1.70 -31.46 9.46
CA THR A 416 2.75 -30.65 8.83
C THR A 416 2.90 -29.30 9.54
N GLU A 417 1.80 -28.65 9.92
CA GLU A 417 1.86 -27.39 10.67
C GLU A 417 2.52 -27.57 12.04
N ASN A 418 2.18 -28.63 12.76
CA ASN A 418 2.76 -28.90 14.08
C ASN A 418 4.26 -29.17 13.99
N ALA A 419 4.71 -29.89 12.95
CA ALA A 419 6.14 -30.10 12.71
C ALA A 419 6.86 -28.79 12.36
N VAL A 420 6.24 -27.93 11.54
CA VAL A 420 6.77 -26.59 11.24
C VAL A 420 6.86 -25.73 12.49
N LYS A 421 5.83 -25.73 13.36
CA LYS A 421 5.85 -24.99 14.63
C LYS A 421 6.95 -25.48 15.57
N ALA A 422 7.19 -26.79 15.62
CA ALA A 422 8.29 -27.35 16.41
C ALA A 422 9.66 -26.83 15.95
N VAL A 423 9.88 -26.77 14.63
CA VAL A 423 11.09 -26.17 14.04
C VAL A 423 11.18 -24.69 14.36
N GLN A 424 10.11 -23.93 14.14
CA GLN A 424 10.09 -22.49 14.42
C GLN A 424 10.41 -22.19 15.89
N ALA A 425 9.80 -22.94 16.83
CA ALA A 425 10.03 -22.78 18.26
C ALA A 425 11.49 -23.09 18.66
N HIS A 426 12.08 -24.15 18.10
CA HIS A 426 13.47 -24.51 18.36
C HIS A 426 14.45 -23.46 17.85
N GLU A 427 14.12 -22.83 16.72
CA GLU A 427 14.98 -21.88 16.00
C GLU A 427 14.78 -20.42 16.43
N GLY A 428 13.88 -20.17 17.40
CA GLY A 428 13.54 -18.82 17.83
C GLY A 428 12.87 -17.98 16.73
N LEU A 429 12.16 -18.63 15.81
CA LEU A 429 11.34 -17.98 14.77
C LEU A 429 9.90 -17.77 15.28
N ASP A 430 9.14 -16.92 14.60
CA ASP A 430 7.71 -16.77 14.85
C ASP A 430 6.98 -18.11 14.68
N VAL A 431 6.36 -18.59 15.76
CA VAL A 431 5.68 -19.90 15.82
C VAL A 431 4.27 -19.81 15.23
N ASN A 432 4.20 -19.52 13.93
CA ASN A 432 2.95 -19.30 13.20
C ASN A 432 2.54 -20.50 12.33
N GLY A 433 3.37 -21.54 12.20
CA GLY A 433 3.11 -22.70 11.36
C GLY A 433 3.20 -22.43 9.85
N ILE A 434 3.70 -21.26 9.45
CA ILE A 434 3.86 -20.83 8.06
C ILE A 434 5.33 -20.91 7.67
N VAL A 435 5.63 -21.65 6.60
CA VAL A 435 6.98 -21.79 6.07
C VAL A 435 7.32 -20.63 5.15
N GLY A 436 8.08 -19.68 5.69
CA GLY A 436 8.80 -18.65 4.94
C GLY A 436 10.24 -19.06 4.58
N PRO A 437 11.04 -18.16 3.97
CA PRO A 437 12.43 -18.43 3.62
C PRO A 437 13.29 -18.86 4.83
N LEU A 438 13.10 -18.23 5.98
CA LEU A 438 13.87 -18.51 7.20
C LEU A 438 13.57 -19.90 7.77
N THR A 439 12.29 -20.29 7.80
CA THR A 439 11.89 -21.63 8.24
C THR A 439 12.41 -22.71 7.27
N TRP A 440 12.39 -22.43 5.97
CA TRP A 440 12.96 -23.33 4.96
C TRP A 440 14.48 -23.50 5.14
N GLN A 441 15.21 -22.41 5.37
CA GLN A 441 16.65 -22.44 5.62
C GLN A 441 16.99 -23.22 6.89
N ALA A 442 16.21 -23.04 7.96
CA ALA A 442 16.37 -23.82 9.18
C ALA A 442 16.18 -25.33 8.92
N LEU A 443 15.16 -25.72 8.15
CA LEU A 443 14.94 -27.11 7.75
C LEU A 443 16.12 -27.68 6.95
N LEU A 444 16.70 -26.92 6.03
CA LEU A 444 17.89 -27.34 5.28
C LEU A 444 19.08 -27.59 6.22
N ARG A 445 19.36 -26.67 7.16
CA ARG A 445 20.43 -26.84 8.14
C ARG A 445 20.20 -28.06 9.04
N LEU A 446 18.99 -28.21 9.58
CA LEU A 446 18.61 -29.35 10.42
C LEU A 446 18.62 -30.69 9.65
N SER A 447 18.46 -30.64 8.33
CA SER A 447 18.56 -31.81 7.43
C SER A 447 19.99 -32.17 7.02
N GLY A 448 21.00 -31.35 7.37
CA GLY A 448 22.37 -31.50 6.88
C GLY A 448 22.50 -31.23 5.37
N LEU A 449 21.66 -30.34 4.85
CA LEU A 449 21.59 -29.95 3.43
C LEU A 449 22.07 -28.52 3.17
N SER A 450 22.59 -27.83 4.19
CA SER A 450 23.22 -26.53 3.97
C SER A 450 24.46 -26.72 3.07
N PRO A 451 24.63 -25.91 2.01
CA PRO A 451 25.93 -25.75 1.38
C PRO A 451 26.95 -25.13 2.35
#